data_AF-A0A843S4Y6-F1
#
_entry.id   AF-A0A843S4Y6-F1
#
_cell.length_a   1.000
_cell.length_b   1.000
_cell.length_c   1.000
_cell.angle_alpha   90.00
_cell.angle_beta   90.00
_cell.angle_gamma   90.00
#
_symmetry.space_group_name_H-M   'P 1'
#
loop_
_entity.id
_entity.type
_entity.pdbx_description
1 polymer ?
#
loop_
_entity_poly.entity_id
_entity_poly.type
_entity_poly.pdbx_seq_one_letter_code
_entity_poly.pdbx_strand_id
1 'polypeptide(L)'
;NDHPLAYGMPDEGLATFLAGSQVYEIVPSDRNDETAILATYVERDVLQSGWLLGESLISKKAAAVSVKHGAGRVVLIGFRPQHRAQTHGTFKLVFNALLNGPPAAARQSASR
;
A
#
# COMPACT_ATOMS: atom_id res chain seq x y z
N ASN A 1 10.25 5.65 -3.12
CA ASN A 1 10.75 5.04 -1.85
C ASN A 1 11.04 6.05 -0.76
N ASP A 2 10.69 7.33 -0.96
CA ASP A 2 10.89 8.39 0.02
C ASP A 2 9.59 8.75 0.76
N HIS A 3 8.45 8.23 0.30
CA HIS A 3 7.18 8.39 0.98
C HIS A 3 7.27 7.77 2.38
N PRO A 4 6.90 8.46 3.48
CA PRO A 4 7.09 7.96 4.84
C PRO A 4 6.55 6.54 5.08
N LEU A 5 5.38 6.22 4.51
CA LEU A 5 4.76 4.89 4.62
C LEU A 5 5.45 3.79 3.79
N ALA A 6 6.25 4.15 2.79
CA ALA A 6 7.00 3.21 1.93
C ALA A 6 8.51 3.47 2.00
N TYR A 7 8.97 4.15 3.05
CA TYR A 7 10.35 4.57 3.18
C TYR A 7 11.30 3.37 3.21
N GLY A 8 12.35 3.43 2.37
CA GLY A 8 13.37 2.40 2.27
C GLY A 8 12.91 1.08 1.64
N MET A 9 11.71 1.03 1.04
CA MET A 9 11.35 -0.03 0.11
C MET A 9 12.26 0.05 -1.14
N PRO A 10 12.56 -1.08 -1.83
CA PRO A 10 13.15 -1.03 -3.16
C PRO A 10 12.14 -0.51 -4.19
N ASP A 11 12.62 -0.05 -5.35
CA ASP A 11 11.75 0.37 -6.46
C ASP A 11 10.90 -0.80 -6.99
N GLU A 12 11.48 -2.00 -6.97
CA GLU A 12 10.83 -3.25 -7.33
C GLU A 12 11.02 -4.29 -6.22
N GLY A 13 9.97 -5.04 -5.91
CA GLY A 13 10.02 -6.03 -4.85
C GLY A 13 9.03 -7.17 -5.08
N LEU A 14 9.37 -8.33 -4.53
CA LEU A 14 8.51 -9.52 -4.59
C LEU A 14 7.66 -9.61 -3.33
N ALA A 15 6.36 -9.87 -3.52
CA ALA A 15 5.42 -10.16 -2.46
C ALA A 15 4.71 -11.48 -2.74
N THR A 16 4.76 -12.41 -1.78
CA THR A 16 4.01 -13.67 -1.86
C THR A 16 2.51 -13.38 -1.83
N PHE A 17 1.81 -13.75 -2.89
CA PHE A 17 0.36 -13.68 -2.98
C PHE A 17 -0.24 -15.02 -2.53
N LEU A 18 -1.05 -14.99 -1.48
CA LEU A 18 -1.69 -16.18 -0.88
C LEU A 18 -3.19 -15.99 -0.77
N ALA A 19 -3.91 -17.06 -0.45
CA ALA A 19 -5.33 -16.99 -0.13
C ALA A 19 -5.63 -15.87 0.88
N GLY A 20 -6.63 -15.03 0.56
CA GLY A 20 -7.00 -13.85 1.34
C GLY A 20 -6.20 -12.59 1.05
N SER A 21 -5.21 -12.64 0.14
CA SER A 21 -4.58 -11.41 -0.36
C SER A 21 -5.56 -10.63 -1.22
N GLN A 22 -5.42 -9.32 -1.23
CA GLN A 22 -6.29 -8.37 -1.91
C GLN A 22 -5.48 -7.51 -2.87
N VAL A 23 -6.17 -6.95 -3.85
CA VAL A 23 -5.67 -5.90 -4.72
C VAL A 23 -6.68 -4.78 -4.72
N TYR A 24 -6.21 -3.54 -4.89
CA TYR A 24 -7.07 -2.37 -4.78
C TYR A 24 -7.16 -1.63 -6.10
N GLU A 25 -8.39 -1.26 -6.46
CA GLU A 25 -8.68 -0.32 -7.52
C GLU A 25 -9.16 0.98 -6.90
N ILE A 26 -8.54 2.08 -7.30
CA ILE A 26 -8.95 3.42 -6.86
C ILE A 26 -9.93 3.93 -7.90
N VAL A 27 -11.20 3.99 -7.51
CA VAL A 27 -12.28 4.50 -8.36
C VAL A 27 -12.19 6.04 -8.39
N PRO A 28 -12.36 6.69 -9.56
CA PRO A 28 -12.42 8.14 -9.66
C PRO A 28 -13.52 8.76 -8.78
N SER A 29 -13.15 9.79 -8.03
CA SER A 29 -13.97 10.55 -7.09
C SER A 29 -13.34 11.93 -6.83
N ASP A 30 -14.07 12.77 -6.12
CA ASP A 30 -13.58 14.07 -5.61
C ASP A 30 -12.58 13.94 -4.45
N ARG A 31 -12.33 12.71 -3.95
CA ARG A 31 -11.44 12.41 -2.82
C ARG A 31 -10.18 11.65 -3.23
N ASN A 32 -9.84 11.60 -4.51
CA ASN A 32 -8.65 10.90 -4.99
C ASN A 32 -7.35 11.51 -4.47
N ASP A 33 -7.33 12.82 -4.19
CA ASP A 33 -6.22 13.53 -3.53
C ASP A 33 -5.98 13.08 -2.08
N GLU A 34 -7.00 12.49 -1.44
CA GLU A 34 -6.91 11.89 -0.12
C GLU A 34 -6.35 10.46 -0.12
N THR A 35 -6.02 9.92 -1.28
CA THR A 35 -5.51 8.56 -1.47
C THR A 35 -4.10 8.59 -2.06
N ALA A 36 -3.17 7.88 -1.42
CA ALA A 36 -1.83 7.65 -1.95
C ALA A 36 -1.60 6.16 -2.21
N ILE A 37 -1.14 5.85 -3.41
CA ILE A 37 -0.68 4.50 -3.78
C ILE A 37 0.74 4.33 -3.25
N LEU A 38 0.95 3.29 -2.46
CA LEU A 38 2.25 2.99 -1.85
C LEU A 38 3.04 1.95 -2.66
N ALA A 39 2.34 1.04 -3.33
CA ALA A 39 2.91 0.03 -4.22
C ALA A 39 1.85 -0.43 -5.23
N THR A 40 2.30 -0.81 -6.43
CA THR A 40 1.44 -1.25 -7.55
C THR A 40 2.02 -2.52 -8.16
N TYR A 41 1.15 -3.43 -8.60
CA TYR A 41 1.59 -4.57 -9.40
C TYR A 41 1.98 -4.13 -10.82
N VAL A 42 3.01 -4.76 -11.38
CA VAL A 42 3.48 -4.49 -12.74
C VAL A 42 2.40 -4.74 -13.79
N GLU A 43 2.56 -4.19 -14.99
CA GLU A 43 1.57 -4.29 -16.06
C GLU A 43 1.48 -5.68 -16.68
N ARG A 44 2.61 -6.38 -16.82
CA ARG A 44 2.69 -7.72 -17.42
C ARG A 44 3.72 -8.54 -16.69
N ASP A 45 3.67 -9.84 -16.92
CA ASP A 45 4.57 -10.82 -16.33
C ASP A 45 4.53 -10.74 -14.79
N VAL A 46 3.33 -10.53 -14.23
CA VAL A 46 3.11 -10.38 -12.79
C VAL A 46 3.55 -11.63 -12.02
N LEU A 47 3.34 -12.81 -12.61
CA LEU A 47 3.76 -14.08 -12.02
C LEU A 47 5.28 -14.24 -12.11
N GLN A 48 5.95 -14.15 -10.97
CA GLN A 48 7.39 -14.41 -10.88
C GLN A 48 7.70 -15.88 -10.51
N SER A 49 6.81 -16.53 -9.77
CA SER A 49 6.91 -17.97 -9.45
C SER A 49 5.58 -18.52 -8.94
N GLY A 50 5.33 -19.81 -9.16
CA GLY A 50 4.15 -20.51 -8.66
C GLY A 50 3.02 -20.55 -9.68
N TRP A 51 1.81 -20.16 -9.28
CA TRP A 51 0.60 -20.28 -10.10
C TRP A 51 -0.25 -19.01 -10.01
N LEU A 52 -0.63 -18.46 -11.17
CA LEU A 52 -1.53 -17.31 -11.28
C LEU A 52 -2.57 -17.59 -12.35
N LEU A 53 -3.84 -17.42 -11.98
CA LEU A 53 -4.97 -17.34 -12.91
C LEU A 53 -5.56 -15.93 -12.82
N GLY A 54 -5.84 -15.32 -13.97
CA GLY A 54 -6.43 -13.98 -14.02
C GLY A 54 -5.44 -12.85 -13.75
N GLU A 55 -4.27 -12.87 -14.39
CA GLU A 55 -3.27 -11.79 -14.29
C GLU A 55 -3.87 -10.39 -14.54
N SER A 56 -4.81 -10.28 -15.49
CA SER A 56 -5.51 -9.03 -15.79
C SER A 56 -6.32 -8.45 -14.63
N LEU A 57 -6.66 -9.26 -13.62
CA LEU A 57 -7.35 -8.80 -12.41
C LEU A 57 -6.39 -8.16 -11.39
N ILE A 58 -5.08 -8.41 -11.51
CA ILE A 58 -4.04 -7.94 -10.59
C ILE A 58 -3.19 -6.84 -11.23
N SER A 59 -2.92 -6.96 -12.53
CA SER A 59 -2.11 -6.03 -13.30
C SER A 59 -2.52 -4.57 -13.06
N LYS A 60 -1.53 -3.70 -12.80
CA LYS A 60 -1.67 -2.27 -12.48
C LYS A 60 -2.51 -1.93 -11.25
N LYS A 61 -3.07 -2.91 -10.53
CA LYS A 61 -3.81 -2.64 -9.28
C LYS A 61 -2.84 -2.32 -8.16
N ALA A 62 -3.32 -1.53 -7.21
CA ALA A 62 -2.51 -1.16 -6.06
C ALA A 62 -2.38 -2.36 -5.10
N ALA A 63 -1.14 -2.65 -4.70
CA ALA A 63 -0.82 -3.66 -3.70
C ALA A 63 -0.91 -3.09 -2.27
N ALA A 64 -0.67 -1.80 -2.12
CA ALA A 64 -0.86 -1.07 -0.87
C ALA A 64 -1.28 0.37 -1.13
N VAL A 65 -2.21 0.88 -0.33
CA VAL A 65 -2.69 2.27 -0.39
C VAL A 65 -2.80 2.86 1.01
N SER A 66 -2.76 4.18 1.09
CA SER A 66 -3.18 4.91 2.27
C SER A 66 -4.30 5.88 1.91
N VAL A 67 -5.32 5.96 2.75
CA VAL A 67 -6.51 6.78 2.53
C VAL A 67 -6.75 7.62 3.77
N LYS A 68 -6.95 8.93 3.62
CA LYS A 68 -7.33 9.81 4.72
C LYS A 68 -8.72 9.43 5.24
N HIS A 69 -8.85 9.34 6.57
CA HIS A 69 -10.12 9.04 7.21
C HIS A 69 -10.21 9.80 8.54
N GLY A 70 -11.17 10.73 8.62
CA GLY A 70 -11.31 11.64 9.77
C GLY A 70 -10.01 12.43 10.03
N ALA A 71 -9.55 12.40 11.29
CA ALA A 71 -8.30 13.04 11.71
C ALA A 71 -7.04 12.21 11.43
N GLY A 72 -7.17 11.06 10.77
CA GLY A 72 -6.06 10.14 10.54
C GLY A 72 -6.05 9.53 9.14
N ARG A 73 -5.51 8.32 9.05
CA ARG A 73 -5.44 7.57 7.81
C ARG A 73 -5.64 6.08 8.07
N VAL A 74 -6.17 5.40 7.06
CA VAL A 74 -6.22 3.95 6.96
C VAL A 74 -5.15 3.51 5.97
N VAL A 75 -4.31 2.55 6.36
CA VAL A 75 -3.32 1.93 5.47
C VAL A 75 -3.82 0.52 5.14
N LEU A 76 -4.06 0.28 3.85
CA LEU A 76 -4.49 -1.02 3.34
C LEU A 76 -3.30 -1.68 2.66
N ILE A 77 -2.97 -2.91 3.09
CA ILE A 77 -1.90 -3.71 2.50
C ILE A 77 -2.52 -5.01 2.03
N GLY A 78 -2.48 -5.23 0.72
CA GLY A 78 -3.23 -6.30 0.06
C GLY A 78 -2.61 -7.66 0.26
N PHE A 79 -1.28 -7.75 0.24
CA PHE A 79 -0.57 -8.95 0.68
C PHE A 79 -0.32 -8.90 2.19
N ARG A 80 0.11 -10.03 2.78
CA ARG A 80 0.34 -10.15 4.24
C ARG A 80 1.82 -9.98 4.57
N PRO A 81 2.31 -8.74 4.83
CA PRO A 81 3.72 -8.49 5.17
C PRO A 81 4.18 -9.27 6.40
N GLN A 82 3.32 -9.43 7.41
CA GLN A 82 3.64 -10.12 8.67
C GLN A 82 3.71 -11.65 8.56
N HIS A 83 3.41 -12.24 7.40
CA HIS A 83 3.37 -13.70 7.26
C HIS A 83 4.78 -14.30 7.29
N ARG A 84 4.98 -15.42 8.00
CA ARG A 84 6.31 -16.04 8.21
C ARG A 84 7.08 -16.42 6.93
N ALA A 85 6.38 -16.56 5.80
CA ALA A 85 6.95 -16.92 4.51
C ALA A 85 7.05 -15.71 3.55
N GLN A 86 6.91 -14.49 4.07
CA GLN A 86 6.99 -13.28 3.28
C GLN A 86 8.41 -12.73 3.27
N THR A 87 8.77 -12.03 2.19
CA THR A 87 10.06 -11.34 2.09
C THR A 87 10.16 -10.23 3.14
N HIS A 88 11.26 -10.22 3.91
CA HIS A 88 11.51 -9.21 4.96
C HIS A 88 11.48 -7.76 4.43
N GLY A 89 11.79 -7.56 3.14
CA GLY A 89 11.71 -6.26 2.49
C GLY A 89 10.32 -5.62 2.63
N THR A 90 9.26 -6.44 2.61
CA THR A 90 7.88 -5.94 2.71
C THR A 90 7.44 -5.53 4.11
N PHE A 91 8.17 -5.94 5.16
CA PHE A 91 7.81 -5.62 6.55
C PHE A 91 7.84 -4.11 6.80
N LYS A 92 8.61 -3.37 6.00
CA LYS A 92 8.71 -1.92 6.08
C LYS A 92 7.35 -1.24 5.97
N LEU A 93 6.42 -1.73 5.14
CA LEU A 93 5.08 -1.15 5.05
C LEU A 93 4.33 -1.16 6.40
N VAL A 94 4.48 -2.23 7.18
CA VAL A 94 3.86 -2.33 8.52
C VAL A 94 4.55 -1.42 9.50
N PHE A 95 5.87 -1.52 9.61
CA PHE A 95 6.62 -0.72 10.59
C PHE A 95 6.56 0.77 10.28
N ASN A 96 6.63 1.15 9.00
CA ASN A 96 6.47 2.54 8.59
C ASN A 96 5.06 3.05 8.89
N ALA A 97 4.02 2.24 8.77
CA ALA A 97 2.66 2.64 9.14
C ALA A 97 2.50 2.84 10.67
N LEU A 98 3.18 2.04 11.48
CA LEU A 98 3.18 2.18 12.94
C LEU A 98 4.03 3.37 13.43
N LEU A 99 5.19 3.59 12.81
CA LEU A 99 6.15 4.62 13.22
C LEU A 99 5.80 5.99 12.67
N ASN A 100 5.24 6.06 11.45
CA ASN A 100 4.77 7.31 10.87
C ASN A 100 3.28 7.42 11.14
N GLY A 101 2.92 7.86 12.35
CA GLY A 101 1.53 8.16 12.73
C GLY A 101 0.82 9.11 11.76
N PRO A 102 -0.48 9.38 11.96
CA PRO A 102 -1.24 10.31 11.11
C PRO A 102 -0.49 11.65 11.00
N PRO A 103 -0.58 12.35 9.85
CA PRO A 103 0.08 13.64 9.74
C PRO A 103 -0.40 14.51 10.89
N ALA A 104 0.50 15.29 11.51
CA ALA A 104 0.08 16.22 12.55
C ALA A 104 -1.11 17.01 11.99
N ALA A 105 -2.27 16.90 12.64
CA ALA A 105 -3.44 17.66 12.23
C ALA A 105 -2.99 19.10 12.09
N ALA A 106 -3.16 19.68 10.90
CA ALA A 106 -2.85 21.08 10.68
C ALA A 106 -3.49 21.83 11.85
N ARG A 107 -2.65 22.39 12.75
CA ARG A 107 -3.14 23.15 13.90
C ARG A 107 -4.06 24.19 13.28
N GLN A 108 -5.36 24.02 13.44
CA GLN A 108 -6.30 25.07 13.10
C GLN A 108 -5.86 26.24 13.95
N SER A 109 -5.29 27.25 13.31
CA SER A 109 -5.01 28.51 13.95
C SER A 109 -6.35 29.03 14.44
N ALA A 110 -6.61 28.84 15.72
CA ALA A 110 -7.70 29.50 16.40
C ALA A 110 -7.36 30.99 16.40
N SER A 111 -7.72 31.68 15.32
CA SER A 111 -7.91 33.12 15.33
C SER A 111 -9.39 33.36 15.56
N ARG A 112 -9.76 33.63 16.81
CA ARG A 112 -10.82 34.56 17.20
C ARG A 112 -10.49 35.09 18.58
#